data_AF-A0A6G6ZQU5-F1
#
_entry.id   AF-A0A6G6ZQU5-F1
#
_cell.length_a   1.000
_cell.length_b   1.000
_cell.length_c   1.000
_cell.angle_alpha   90.00
_cell.angle_beta   90.00
_cell.angle_gamma   90.00
#
_symmetry.space_group_name_H-M   'P 1'
#
loop_
_entity.id
_entity.type
_entity.pdbx_description
1 polymer ?
#
loop_
_entity_poly.entity_id
_entity_poly.type
_entity_poly.pdbx_seq_one_letter_code
_entity_poly.pdbx_strand_id
1 'polypeptide(L)' 'MSHNVIASILEVRVIVWAKARATPLKVVVENEAYAPKDGETYLCA' A
#
# COMPACT_ATOMS: atom_id res chain seq x y z
N MET A 1 -19.91 5.53 4.98
CA MET A 1 -20.01 4.09 4.64
C MET A 1 -19.55 3.79 3.22
N SER A 2 -19.93 4.54 2.18
CA SER A 2 -19.52 4.24 0.79
C SER A 2 -18.02 4.42 0.50
N HIS A 3 -17.39 5.47 1.04
CA HIS A 3 -15.98 5.79 0.80
C HIS A 3 -15.02 4.68 1.26
N ASN A 4 -15.17 4.18 2.49
CA ASN A 4 -14.27 3.17 3.07
C ASN A 4 -14.37 1.82 2.35
N VAL A 5 -15.55 1.48 1.81
CA VAL A 5 -15.73 0.24 1.02
C VAL A 5 -15.00 0.35 -0.32
N ILE A 6 -15.06 1.51 -0.97
CA ILE A 6 -14.34 1.75 -2.23
C ILE A 6 -12.82 1.77 -1.98
N ALA A 7 -12.36 2.49 -0.95
CA ALA A 7 -10.95 2.56 -0.57
C ALA A 7 -10.37 1.17 -0.28
N SER A 8 -11.03 0.38 0.58
CA SER A 8 -10.56 -0.96 0.93
C SER A 8 -10.43 -1.91 -0.27
N ILE A 9 -11.34 -1.84 -1.25
CA ILE A 9 -11.24 -2.65 -2.47
C ILE A 9 -10.03 -2.24 -3.31
N LEU A 10 -9.75 -0.94 -3.41
CA LEU A 10 -8.60 -0.44 -4.16
C LEU A 10 -7.28 -0.77 -3.45
N GLU A 11 -7.20 -0.57 -2.14
CA GLU A 11 -6.04 -0.92 -1.32
C GLU A 11 -5.67 -2.39 -1.46
N VAL A 12 -6.64 -3.31 -1.38
CA VAL A 12 -6.41 -4.75 -1.56
C VAL A 12 -5.79 -5.05 -2.92
N ARG A 13 -6.31 -4.43 -4.00
CA ARG A 13 -5.75 -4.63 -5.35
C ARG A 13 -4.32 -4.11 -5.47
N VAL A 14 -4.03 -2.93 -4.88
CA VAL A 14 -2.69 -2.32 -4.91
C VAL A 14 -1.70 -3.17 -4.11
N ILE A 15 -2.09 -3.68 -2.94
CA ILE A 15 -1.26 -4.57 -2.11
C ILE A 15 -0.96 -5.88 -2.85
N VAL A 16 -1.96 -6.49 -3.50
CA VAL A 16 -1.76 -7.72 -4.28
C VAL A 16 -0.81 -7.49 -5.45
N TRP A 17 -0.97 -6.39 -6.18
CA TRP A 17 -0.06 -6.02 -7.26
C TRP A 17 1.38 -5.77 -6.75
N ALA A 18 1.53 -5.02 -5.65
CA ALA A 18 2.84 -4.69 -5.09
C ALA A 18 3.61 -5.93 -4.61
N LYS A 19 2.89 -6.94 -4.10
CA LYS A 19 3.46 -8.25 -3.75
C LYS A 19 3.85 -9.10 -4.97
N ALA A 20 3.14 -8.95 -6.09
CA ALA A 20 3.39 -9.71 -7.31
C ALA A 20 4.56 -9.17 -8.16
N ARG A 21 5.14 -8.01 -7.80
CA ARG A 21 6.31 -7.45 -8.50
C ARG A 21 7.57 -8.29 -8.24
N ALA A 22 8.49 -8.28 -9.22
CA ALA A 22 9.79 -8.93 -9.11
C ALA A 22 10.60 -8.47 -7.88
N THR A 23 10.45 -7.19 -7.52
CA THR A 23 10.89 -6.65 -6.23
C THR A 23 9.63 -6.26 -5.46
N PRO A 24 9.25 -7.02 -4.40
CA PRO A 24 8.09 -6.69 -3.59
C PRO A 24 8.21 -5.30 -2.99
N LEU A 25 7.12 -4.54 -3.02
CA LEU A 25 7.07 -3.20 -2.44
C LEU A 25 6.12 -3.17 -1.23
N LYS A 26 6.54 -2.49 -0.17
CA LYS A 26 5.65 -2.14 0.92
C LYS A 26 4.70 -1.04 0.44
N VAL A 27 3.41 -1.29 0.58
CA VAL A 27 2.35 -0.29 0.37
C VAL A 27 1.96 0.22 1.76
N VAL A 28 1.96 1.54 1.90
CA VAL A 28 1.54 2.29 3.08
C VAL A 28 0.16 2.86 2.76
N VAL A 29 -0.82 2.53 3.59
CA VAL A 29 -2.22 2.95 3.42
C VAL A 29 -2.49 4.24 4.19
N GLU A 30 -3.47 5.03 3.75
CA GLU A 30 -3.93 6.23 4.48
C GLU A 30 -4.17 5.92 5.98
N ASN A 31 -3.54 6.70 6.85
CA ASN A 31 -3.51 6.57 8.32
C ASN A 31 -2.55 5.51 8.91
N GLU A 32 -1.76 4.81 8.10
CA GLU A 32 -0.67 3.96 8.61
C GLU A 32 0.58 4.83 8.86
N ALA A 33 0.99 4.96 10.12
CA ALA A 33 2.25 5.63 10.45
C ALA A 33 3.42 4.74 9.99
N TYR A 34 4.00 5.06 8.84
CA TYR A 34 5.15 4.36 8.28
C TYR A 34 6.41 5.22 8.34
N ALA A 35 7.44 4.71 9.02
CA ALA A 35 8.77 5.29 9.03
C ALA A 35 9.67 4.45 8.11
N PRO A 36 9.92 4.89 6.86
CA PRO A 36 10.79 4.16 5.94
C PRO A 36 12.20 4.09 6.49
N LYS A 37 12.86 2.94 6.35
CA LYS A 37 14.29 2.83 6.62
C LYS A 37 15.09 3.45 5.47
N ASP A 38 16.33 3.85 5.78
CA ASP A 38 17.21 4.46 4.78
C ASP A 38 17.48 3.46 3.64
N GLY A 39 17.18 3.86 2.40
CA GLY A 39 17.25 3.02 1.20
C GLY A 39 16.04 2.12 0.92
N GLU A 40 14.96 2.19 1.71
CA GLU A 40 13.76 1.38 1.48
C GLU A 40 12.83 2.01 0.43
N THR A 41 12.42 1.22 -0.56
CA THR A 41 11.47 1.65 -1.59
C THR A 41 10.05 1.24 -1.19
N TYR A 42 9.15 2.21 -1.05
CA TYR A 42 7.76 1.98 -0.67
C TYR A 42 6.81 2.81 -1.55
N LEU A 43 5.53 2.45 -1.54
CA LEU A 43 4.45 3.21 -2.16
C LEU A 43 3.55 3.78 -1.07
N CYS A 44 3.30 5.09 -1.14
CA CYS A 44 2.33 5.78 -0.30
C CYS A 44 1.05 5.95 -1.11
N ALA A 45 -0.04 5.33 -0.66
CA ALA A 45 -1.36 5.40 -1.29
C ALA A 45 -2.22 6.48 -0.64
#